data_AF-A0A6J4VN40-F1
#
_entry.id   AF-A0A6J4VN40-F1
#
_cell.length_a   1.000
_cell.length_b   1.000
_cell.length_c   1.000
_cell.angle_alpha   90.00
_cell.angle_beta   90.00
_cell.angle_gamma   90.00
#
_symmetry.space_group_name_H-M   'P 1'
#
loop_
_entity.id
_entity.type
_entity.pdbx_description
1 polymer ?
#
loop_
_entity_poly.entity_id
_entity_poly.type
_entity_poly.pdbx_seq_one_letter_code
_entity_poly.pdbx_strand_id
1 'polypeptide(L)' 'PEPPGLDRQPLRPEPASWVPAGGSNLALLPYDDLRREADPRAALLAFLESAYQAGARAAGWDVAAFTAADRG' A
#
# COMPACT_ATOMS: atom_id res chain seq x y z
N PRO A 1 -6.82 16.81 3.93
CA PRO A 1 -7.53 15.78 4.73
C PRO A 1 -7.39 14.45 3.99
N GLU A 2 -7.30 13.35 4.72
CA GLU A 2 -7.21 12.02 4.13
C GLU A 2 -8.48 11.69 3.32
N PRO A 3 -8.36 11.08 2.13
CA PRO A 3 -9.52 10.66 1.36
C PRO A 3 -10.31 9.57 2.11
N PRO A 4 -11.64 9.66 2.13
CA PRO A 4 -12.48 8.70 2.84
C PRO A 4 -12.30 7.27 2.30
N GLY A 5 -12.21 6.30 3.21
CA GLY A 5 -12.15 4.87 2.87
C GLY A 5 -10.75 4.33 2.54
N LEU A 6 -9.68 5.11 2.77
CA LEU A 6 -8.30 4.62 2.61
C LEU A 6 -8.02 3.43 3.52
N ASP A 7 -8.47 3.49 4.77
CA ASP A 7 -8.35 2.47 5.82
C ASP A 7 -9.00 1.12 5.44
N ARG A 8 -9.91 1.11 4.45
CA ARG A 8 -10.58 -0.10 3.95
C ARG A 8 -9.90 -0.70 2.73
N GLN A 9 -8.91 -0.02 2.16
CA GLN A 9 -8.17 -0.53 1.02
C GLN A 9 -7.20 -1.63 1.47
N PRO A 10 -7.10 -2.74 0.73
CA PRO A 10 -6.21 -3.82 1.11
C PRO A 10 -4.75 -3.39 0.99
N LEU A 11 -3.95 -3.74 2.00
CA LEU A 11 -2.49 -3.71 1.92
C LEU A 11 -1.95 -5.11 1.67
N ARG A 12 -0.71 -5.17 1.19
CA ARG A 12 0.07 -6.40 1.04
C ARG A 12 1.44 -6.19 1.70
N PRO A 13 2.14 -7.23 2.15
CA PRO A 13 1.62 -8.59 2.40
C PRO A 13 0.55 -8.61 3.52
N GLU A 14 0.00 -9.78 3.85
CA GLU A 14 -1.07 -9.95 4.85
C GLU A 14 -0.83 -9.24 6.20
N PRO A 15 0.39 -9.20 6.78
CA PRO A 15 0.62 -8.49 8.05
C PRO A 15 0.60 -6.95 7.93
N ALA A 16 0.50 -6.39 6.72
CA ALA A 16 0.40 -4.95 6.52
C ALA A 16 -0.99 -4.43 6.90
N SER A 17 -1.06 -3.29 7.58
CA SER A 17 -2.33 -2.71 8.06
C SER A 17 -2.30 -1.18 8.09
N TRP A 18 -3.49 -0.58 8.09
CA TRP A 18 -3.66 0.85 8.32
C TRP A 18 -3.77 1.12 9.82
N VAL A 19 -2.97 2.06 10.33
CA VAL A 19 -3.04 2.50 11.73
C VAL A 19 -3.37 3.99 11.82
N PRO A 20 -4.30 4.40 12.70
CA PRO A 20 -4.58 5.82 12.91
C PRO A 20 -3.36 6.60 13.40
N ALA A 21 -3.08 7.73 12.78
CA ALA A 21 -1.94 8.59 13.08
C ALA A 21 -2.33 10.08 12.96
N GLY A 22 -2.79 10.68 14.06
CA GLY A 22 -2.94 12.14 14.16
C GLY A 22 -3.88 12.79 13.14
N GLY A 23 -4.94 12.08 12.71
CA GLY A 23 -5.91 12.60 11.73
C GLY A 23 -5.74 12.08 10.29
N SER A 24 -4.81 11.15 10.08
CA SER A 24 -4.70 10.32 8.87
C SER A 24 -4.48 8.85 9.25
N ASN A 25 -4.44 7.95 8.27
CA ASN A 25 -3.95 6.59 8.43
C ASN A 25 -2.53 6.44 7.89
N LEU A 26 -1.74 5.64 8.60
CA LEU A 26 -0.40 5.24 8.22
C LEU A 26 -0.45 3.77 7.78
N ALA A 27 0.07 3.47 6.59
CA ALA A 27 0.34 2.09 6.21
C ALA A 27 1.53 1.58 7.03
N LEU A 28 1.35 0.48 7.75
CA LEU A 28 2.36 -0.11 8.62
C LEU A 28 2.60 -1.56 8.21
N LEU A 29 3.87 -1.93 8.07
CA LEU A 29 4.33 -3.30 7.91
C LEU A 29 5.37 -3.60 9.00
N PRO A 30 5.06 -4.48 9.97
CA PRO A 30 6.03 -4.82 11.02
C PRO A 30 7.29 -5.44 10.43
N TYR A 31 8.45 -4.92 10.84
CA TYR A 31 9.75 -5.41 10.34
C TYR A 31 9.99 -6.89 10.65
N ASP A 32 9.52 -7.33 11.83
CA ASP A 32 9.63 -8.73 12.24
C ASP A 32 8.86 -9.69 11.34
N ASP A 33 7.76 -9.25 10.73
CA ASP A 33 7.00 -10.06 9.78
C ASP A 33 7.60 -9.97 8.38
N LEU A 34 8.02 -8.77 7.95
CA LEU A 34 8.72 -8.58 6.68
C LEU A 34 9.97 -9.45 6.55
N ARG A 35 10.79 -9.55 7.61
CA ARG A 35 12.03 -10.36 7.56
C ARG A 35 11.78 -11.86 7.57
N ARG A 36 10.55 -12.32 7.88
CA ARG A 36 10.14 -13.73 7.86
C ARG A 36 9.57 -14.17 6.52
N GLU A 37 9.26 -13.22 5.63
CA GLU A 37 8.83 -13.51 4.27
C GLU A 37 9.90 -14.28 3.49
N ALA A 38 9.44 -15.14 2.57
CA ALA A 38 10.35 -15.92 1.73
C ALA A 38 11.23 -15.02 0.83
N ASP A 39 10.69 -13.88 0.40
CA ASP A 39 11.41 -12.82 -0.30
C ASP A 39 11.05 -11.45 0.31
N PRO A 40 11.82 -10.98 1.32
CA PRO A 40 11.56 -9.70 1.98
C PRO A 40 11.63 -8.50 1.03
N ARG A 41 12.44 -8.57 -0.03
CA ARG A 41 12.55 -7.47 -1.00
C ARG A 41 11.27 -7.37 -1.81
N ALA A 42 10.79 -8.49 -2.34
CA ALA A 42 9.53 -8.51 -3.08
C ALA A 42 8.35 -8.11 -2.20
N ALA A 43 8.30 -8.58 -0.95
CA ALA A 43 7.25 -8.22 0.01
C ALA A 43 7.23 -6.72 0.32
N LEU A 44 8.40 -6.09 0.52
CA LEU A 44 8.49 -4.65 0.73
C LEU A 44 7.98 -3.86 -0.49
N LEU A 45 8.33 -4.29 -1.71
CA LEU A 45 7.85 -3.64 -2.93
C LEU A 45 6.33 -3.79 -3.08
N ALA A 46 5.79 -4.98 -2.80
CA ALA A 46 4.34 -5.22 -2.80
C ALA A 46 3.60 -4.34 -1.79
N PHE A 47 4.21 -4.08 -0.63
CA PHE A 47 3.67 -3.16 0.36
C PHE A 47 3.59 -1.73 -0.13
N LEU A 48 4.70 -1.19 -0.64
CA LEU A 48 4.74 0.17 -1.19
C LEU A 48 3.74 0.35 -2.34
N GLU A 49 3.67 -0.64 -3.24
CA GLU A 49 2.72 -0.65 -4.35
C GLU A 49 1.26 -0.68 -3.85
N SER A 50 0.93 -1.53 -2.88
CA SER A 50 -0.42 -1.62 -2.34
C SER A 50 -0.88 -0.32 -1.67
N ALA A 51 0.01 0.35 -0.93
CA ALA A 51 -0.26 1.63 -0.30
C ALA A 51 -0.44 2.75 -1.34
N TYR A 52 0.39 2.77 -2.39
CA TYR A 52 0.26 3.71 -3.50
C TYR A 52 -1.09 3.55 -4.20
N GLN A 53 -1.45 2.33 -4.60
CA GLN A 53 -2.71 2.06 -5.27
C GLN A 53 -3.92 2.38 -4.39
N ALA A 54 -3.85 2.09 -3.10
CA ALA A 54 -4.88 2.44 -2.13
C ALA A 54 -5.09 3.96 -2.06
N GLY A 55 -4.00 4.72 -1.94
CA GLY A 55 -4.03 6.19 -1.93
C GLY A 55 -4.57 6.77 -3.23
N ALA A 56 -4.10 6.26 -4.37
CA ALA A 56 -4.53 6.71 -5.68
C ALA A 56 -6.02 6.42 -5.94
N ARG A 57 -6.51 5.22 -5.57
CA ARG A 57 -7.95 4.89 -5.60
C ARG A 57 -8.76 5.81 -4.71
N ALA A 58 -8.32 6.04 -3.47
CA ALA A 58 -9.03 6.89 -2.53
C ALA A 58 -9.06 8.37 -2.98
N ALA A 59 -8.01 8.84 -3.65
CA ALA A 59 -7.94 10.18 -4.24
C ALA A 59 -8.72 10.31 -5.57
N GLY A 60 -9.32 9.22 -6.07
CA GLY A 60 -10.03 9.21 -7.35
C GLY A 60 -9.11 9.34 -8.57
N TRP A 61 -7.83 9.00 -8.42
CA TRP A 61 -6.88 8.98 -9.54
C TRP A 61 -7.14 7.74 -10.37
N ASP A 62 -7.26 7.91 -11.69
CA ASP A 62 -7.31 6.79 -12.61
C ASP A 62 -5.91 6.16 -12.74
N VAL A 63 -5.58 5.27 -11.81
CA VAL A 63 -4.25 4.63 -11.72
C VAL A 63 -3.93 3.83 -12.99
N ALA A 64 -4.95 3.36 -13.71
CA ALA A 64 -4.77 2.66 -14.98
C ALA A 64 -4.14 3.56 -16.06
N ALA A 65 -4.44 4.87 -16.03
CA ALA A 65 -3.86 5.86 -16.94
C ALA A 65 -2.36 6.14 -16.67
N PHE A 66 -1.83 5.73 -15.51
CA PHE A 66 -0.45 5.96 -15.10
C PHE A 66 0.41 4.70 -15.01
N THR A 67 -0.12 3.54 -15.42
CA THR A 67 0.72 2.34 -15.56
C THR A 67 1.70 2.57 -16.71
N ALA A 68 3.01 2.55 -16.42
CA ALA A 68 4.01 2.55 -17.47
C ALA A 68 3.79 1.27 -18.28
N ALA A 69 3.43 1.43 -19.55
CA ALA A 69 3.36 0.32 -20.49
C ALA A 69 4.65 -0.48 -20.38
N ASP A 70 4.52 -1.74 -19.98
CA ASP A 70 5.55 -2.75 -20.10
C ASP A 70 6.11 -2.66 -21.53
N ARG A 71 7.30 -2.08 -21.67
CA ARG A 71 8.02 -2.12 -22.94
C ARG A 71 8.67 -3.50 -22.97
N GLY A 72 8.05 -4.39 -23.76
CA GLY A 72 8.57 -5.73 -24.05
C GLY A 72 9.90 -5.74 -24.79
#